data_AF-A0A1G1J0N2-F1
#
_entry.id   AF-A0A1G1J0N2-F1
#
_cell.length_a   1.000
_cell.length_b   1.000
_cell.length_c   1.000
_cell.angle_alpha   90.00
_cell.angle_beta   90.00
_cell.angle_gamma   90.00
#
_symmetry.space_group_name_H-M   'P 1'
#
loop_
_entity.id
_entity.type
_entity.pdbx_description
1 polymer ?
#
loop_
_entity_poly.entity_id
_entity_poly.type
_entity_poly.pdbx_seq_one_letter_code
_entity_poly.pdbx_strand_id
1 'polypeptide(L)'
;AKPGEVLGAIRKQSILQYSAPSFMGKLVNNKKFMPLLFLFPAVLFAIVLSAAGTFSMPEGDIVFSKFFPIHIIQALFIPALAFGSMVGILGVMKFWKDMKQAGGAASGDLKGSVIETITDVVSHKKFKDCGINRDRYSAHLLVFYSFVALGIATGLGVLYIDILHIESPFSFSGISDGAPVKIFGLIGAIGLLIGVFLMVINRFKNAQKVGIGSYFDWLLITIIGVVMASGILSWLTRLAGIANLAYPIYFIHLIFVFSLFLYLPYSKLAHLFYRSTAICYAKYSKRQ
;
A
#
# COMPACT_ATOMS: atom_id res chain seq x y z
N ALA A 1 21.78 -5.36 -20.32
CA ALA A 1 20.86 -5.19 -19.18
C ALA A 1 20.49 -6.55 -18.63
N LYS A 2 20.36 -6.72 -17.31
CA LYS A 2 19.93 -8.01 -16.74
C LYS A 2 18.44 -8.24 -17.04
N PRO A 3 17.96 -9.48 -17.23
CA PRO A 3 16.55 -9.75 -17.58
C PRO A 3 15.53 -9.11 -16.62
N GLY A 4 15.85 -9.06 -15.32
CA GLY A 4 15.00 -8.43 -14.30
C GLY A 4 14.85 -6.91 -14.45
N GLU A 5 15.87 -6.23 -14.98
CA GLU A 5 15.89 -4.78 -15.18
C GLU A 5 15.04 -4.40 -16.41
N VAL A 6 15.12 -5.19 -17.48
CA VAL A 6 14.30 -5.01 -18.69
C VAL A 6 12.81 -5.14 -18.37
N LEU A 7 12.43 -6.22 -17.68
CA LEU A 7 11.05 -6.40 -17.22
C LEU A 7 10.62 -5.30 -16.23
N GLY A 8 11.54 -4.78 -15.43
CA GLY A 8 11.31 -3.61 -14.56
C GLY A 8 10.98 -2.35 -15.35
N ALA A 9 11.75 -2.06 -16.39
CA ALA A 9 11.55 -0.90 -17.25
C ALA A 9 10.23 -0.95 -18.02
N ILE A 10 9.87 -2.11 -18.60
CA ILE A 10 8.58 -2.29 -19.30
C ILE A 10 7.41 -2.02 -18.34
N ARG A 11 7.44 -2.58 -17.13
CA ARG A 11 6.40 -2.35 -16.11
C ARG A 11 6.28 -0.87 -15.75
N LYS A 12 7.42 -0.20 -15.50
CA LYS A 12 7.44 1.24 -15.22
C LYS A 12 6.78 2.03 -16.36
N GLN A 13 7.09 1.69 -17.61
CA GLN A 13 6.53 2.36 -18.77
C GLN A 13 5.02 2.15 -18.91
N SER A 14 4.53 0.93 -18.70
CA SER A 14 3.08 0.66 -18.68
C SER A 14 2.38 1.48 -17.60
N ILE A 15 2.94 1.55 -16.40
CA ILE A 15 2.37 2.35 -15.31
C ILE A 15 2.30 3.83 -15.69
N LEU A 16 3.34 4.39 -16.32
CA LEU A 16 3.33 5.78 -16.78
C LEU A 16 2.33 6.06 -17.91
N GLN A 17 2.04 5.07 -18.77
CA GLN A 17 1.09 5.20 -19.88
C GLN A 17 -0.38 5.19 -19.43
N TYR A 18 -0.68 4.39 -18.42
CA TYR A 18 -2.06 4.13 -17.98
C TYR A 18 -2.47 4.91 -16.72
N SER A 19 -1.54 5.43 -15.94
CA SER A 19 -1.87 6.19 -14.72
C SER A 19 -2.06 7.68 -15.02
N ALA A 20 -3.27 8.19 -14.76
CA ALA A 20 -3.63 9.59 -14.92
C ALA A 20 -3.83 10.29 -13.57
N PRO A 21 -3.41 11.55 -13.39
CA PRO A 21 -2.70 12.40 -14.36
C PRO A 21 -1.23 12.00 -14.58
N SER A 22 -0.75 12.17 -15.82
CA SER A 22 0.59 11.73 -16.25
C SER A 22 1.73 12.48 -15.56
N PHE A 23 1.52 13.74 -15.14
CA PHE A 23 2.53 14.51 -14.41
C PHE A 23 2.85 13.86 -13.05
N MET A 24 1.85 13.30 -12.38
CA MET A 24 2.02 12.64 -11.08
C MET A 24 2.86 11.37 -11.23
N GLY A 25 2.59 10.61 -12.29
CA GLY A 25 3.42 9.47 -12.68
C GLY A 25 4.89 9.87 -12.85
N LYS A 26 5.17 10.97 -13.58
CA LYS A 26 6.54 11.48 -13.77
C LYS A 26 7.19 11.94 -12.47
N LEU A 27 6.44 12.59 -11.58
CA LEU A 27 6.92 13.09 -10.30
C LEU A 27 7.31 11.93 -9.36
N VAL A 28 6.39 10.98 -9.14
CA VAL A 28 6.61 9.79 -8.30
C VAL A 28 7.77 8.92 -8.80
N ASN A 29 7.97 8.85 -10.11
CA ASN A 29 8.97 7.99 -10.73
C ASN A 29 10.36 8.62 -10.91
N ASN A 30 10.56 9.85 -10.40
CA ASN A 30 11.80 10.59 -10.49
C ASN A 30 12.40 10.87 -9.11
N LYS A 31 13.60 10.35 -8.88
CA LYS A 31 14.34 10.44 -7.61
C LYS A 31 14.48 11.88 -7.10
N LYS A 32 14.60 12.87 -8.00
CA LYS A 32 14.77 14.29 -7.62
C LYS A 32 13.58 14.83 -6.83
N PHE A 33 12.38 14.32 -7.09
CA PHE A 33 11.15 14.76 -6.41
C PHE A 33 10.81 13.93 -5.17
N MET A 34 11.66 12.96 -4.78
CA MET A 34 11.42 12.13 -3.61
C MET A 34 11.15 12.95 -2.33
N PRO A 35 11.94 14.00 -2.00
CA PRO A 35 11.66 14.80 -0.81
C PRO A 35 10.30 15.49 -0.89
N LEU A 36 9.93 15.99 -2.08
CA LEU A 36 8.66 16.69 -2.32
C LEU A 36 7.45 15.77 -2.09
N LEU A 37 7.56 14.48 -2.44
CA LEU A 37 6.48 13.49 -2.24
C LEU A 37 6.03 13.39 -0.78
N PHE A 38 6.97 13.51 0.17
CA PHE A 38 6.71 13.39 1.61
C PHE A 38 6.58 14.75 2.29
N LEU A 39 7.22 15.79 1.74
CA LEU A 39 7.07 17.15 2.21
C LEU A 39 5.65 17.67 1.98
N PHE A 40 5.02 17.33 0.85
CA PHE A 40 3.65 17.75 0.56
C PHE A 40 2.65 17.32 1.64
N PRO A 41 2.54 16.02 2.02
CA PRO A 41 1.66 15.61 3.12
C PRO A 41 2.09 16.19 4.47
N ALA A 42 3.40 16.32 4.73
CA ALA A 42 3.89 16.89 5.99
C ALA A 42 3.43 18.34 6.19
N VAL A 43 3.59 19.17 5.15
CA VAL A 43 3.15 20.58 5.16
C VAL A 43 1.62 20.67 5.21
N LEU A 44 0.92 19.83 4.43
CA LEU A 44 -0.54 19.76 4.46
C LEU A 44 -1.05 19.48 5.88
N PHE A 45 -0.49 18.48 6.55
CA PHE A 45 -0.90 18.12 7.91
C PHE A 45 -0.53 19.21 8.91
N ALA A 46 0.67 19.79 8.83
CA ALA A 46 1.06 20.88 9.71
C ALA A 46 0.09 22.08 9.59
N ILE A 47 -0.30 22.46 8.37
CA ILE A 47 -1.26 23.56 8.14
C ILE A 47 -2.63 23.21 8.72
N VAL A 48 -3.16 22.02 8.39
CA VAL A 48 -4.52 21.62 8.80
C VAL A 48 -4.61 21.45 10.32
N LEU A 49 -3.60 20.83 10.96
CA LEU A 49 -3.57 20.66 12.41
C LEU A 49 -3.35 22.00 13.13
N SER A 50 -2.57 22.92 12.55
CA SER A 50 -2.38 24.26 13.11
C SER A 50 -3.69 25.05 13.06
N ALA A 51 -4.41 24.98 11.94
CA ALA A 51 -5.72 25.61 11.79
C ALA A 51 -6.78 25.00 12.73
N ALA A 52 -6.67 23.70 13.02
CA ALA A 52 -7.52 23.02 13.99
C ALA A 52 -7.12 23.26 15.46
N GLY A 53 -5.97 23.90 15.72
CA GLY A 53 -5.46 24.14 17.06
C GLY A 53 -4.93 22.89 17.78
N THR A 54 -4.71 21.79 17.07
CA THR A 54 -4.23 20.52 17.66
C THR A 54 -2.78 20.20 17.35
N PHE A 55 -2.07 21.10 16.65
CA PHE A 55 -0.64 20.94 16.33
C PHE A 55 0.28 21.27 17.50
N SER A 56 0.02 20.64 18.64
CA SER A 56 0.81 20.68 19.86
C SER A 56 0.76 19.29 20.49
N MET A 57 1.74 18.94 21.32
CA MET A 57 1.69 17.66 22.04
C MET A 57 0.60 17.72 23.12
N PRO A 58 -0.45 16.88 23.05
CA PRO A 58 -1.49 16.85 24.08
C PRO A 58 -0.92 16.41 25.43
N GLU A 59 -1.46 16.99 26.51
CA GLU A 59 -1.15 16.59 27.87
C GLU A 59 -1.92 15.33 28.32
N GLY A 60 -1.37 14.62 29.29
CA GLY A 60 -1.96 13.42 29.89
C GLY A 60 -1.75 12.16 29.05
N ASP A 61 -2.75 11.27 29.05
CA ASP A 61 -2.67 9.99 28.36
C ASP A 61 -2.42 10.15 26.85
N ILE A 62 -1.51 9.31 26.33
CA ILE A 62 -1.16 9.29 24.91
C ILE A 62 -2.32 8.70 24.09
N VAL A 63 -3.14 9.61 23.59
CA VAL A 63 -4.26 9.33 22.70
C VAL A 63 -4.03 10.07 21.38
N PHE A 64 -3.84 9.32 20.30
CA PHE A 64 -3.49 9.91 18.99
C PHE A 64 -4.61 10.78 18.40
N SER A 65 -5.87 10.49 18.70
CA SER A 65 -7.02 11.29 18.24
C SER A 65 -7.06 12.69 18.88
N LYS A 66 -6.39 12.93 20.01
CA LYS A 66 -6.23 14.27 20.59
C LYS A 66 -5.26 15.15 19.77
N PHE A 67 -4.26 14.53 19.16
CA PHE A 67 -3.27 15.22 18.33
C PHE A 67 -3.75 15.37 16.88
N PHE A 68 -4.25 14.28 16.30
CA PHE A 68 -4.82 14.25 14.96
C PHE A 68 -6.28 13.78 15.05
N PRO A 69 -7.25 14.73 15.16
CA PRO A 69 -8.66 14.40 15.27
C PRO A 69 -9.16 13.50 14.15
N ILE A 70 -10.00 12.52 14.51
CA ILE A 70 -10.40 11.43 13.60
C ILE A 70 -11.15 11.97 12.37
N HIS A 71 -12.01 12.97 12.55
CA HIS A 71 -12.71 13.61 11.43
C HIS A 71 -11.75 14.27 10.42
N ILE A 72 -10.61 14.82 10.88
CA ILE A 72 -9.57 15.37 10.00
C ILE A 72 -8.85 14.23 9.27
N ILE A 73 -8.55 13.12 9.96
CA ILE A 73 -7.99 11.92 9.31
C ILE A 73 -8.92 11.46 8.18
N GLN A 74 -10.22 11.33 8.45
CA GLN A 74 -11.20 10.92 7.44
C GLN A 74 -11.27 11.89 6.26
N ALA A 75 -11.35 13.18 6.55
CA ALA A 75 -11.42 14.24 5.53
C ALA A 75 -10.20 14.27 4.61
N LEU A 76 -9.03 13.83 5.07
CA LEU A 76 -7.81 13.78 4.26
C LEU A 76 -7.62 12.41 3.59
N PHE A 77 -7.75 11.32 4.34
CA PHE A 77 -7.36 9.99 3.88
C PHE A 77 -8.43 9.33 3.01
N ILE A 78 -9.73 9.58 3.25
CA ILE A 78 -10.80 9.01 2.41
C ILE A 78 -10.71 9.57 0.98
N PRO A 79 -10.60 10.90 0.76
CA PRO A 79 -10.41 11.43 -0.59
C PRO A 79 -9.11 10.97 -1.24
N ALA A 80 -8.00 10.87 -0.49
CA ALA A 80 -6.74 10.36 -1.04
C ALA A 80 -6.85 8.90 -1.50
N LEU A 81 -7.49 8.03 -0.71
CA LEU A 81 -7.74 6.64 -1.06
C LEU A 81 -8.71 6.53 -2.24
N ALA A 82 -9.79 7.33 -2.24
CA ALA A 82 -10.77 7.38 -3.33
C ALA A 82 -10.10 7.83 -4.64
N PHE A 83 -9.28 8.89 -4.60
CA PHE A 83 -8.51 9.34 -5.74
C PHE A 83 -7.56 8.26 -6.26
N GLY A 84 -6.73 7.68 -5.39
CA GLY A 84 -5.79 6.61 -5.78
C GLY A 84 -6.50 5.40 -6.40
N SER A 85 -7.65 5.02 -5.84
CA SER A 85 -8.49 3.93 -6.34
C SER A 85 -9.11 4.27 -7.70
N MET A 86 -9.67 5.46 -7.86
CA MET A 86 -10.24 5.95 -9.11
C MET A 86 -9.20 5.94 -10.23
N VAL A 87 -7.99 6.45 -9.97
CA VAL A 87 -6.89 6.43 -10.94
C VAL A 87 -6.53 4.99 -11.34
N GLY A 88 -6.45 4.08 -10.35
CA GLY A 88 -6.21 2.66 -10.61
C GLY A 88 -7.27 2.02 -11.50
N ILE A 89 -8.55 2.26 -11.20
CA ILE A 89 -9.69 1.74 -11.98
C ILE A 89 -9.66 2.27 -13.41
N LEU A 90 -9.51 3.59 -13.58
CA LEU A 90 -9.43 4.23 -14.90
C LEU A 90 -8.24 3.69 -15.71
N GLY A 91 -7.09 3.48 -15.06
CA GLY A 91 -5.91 2.87 -15.67
C GLY A 91 -6.17 1.45 -16.16
N VAL A 92 -6.82 0.62 -15.33
CA VAL A 92 -7.22 -0.75 -15.71
C VAL A 92 -8.21 -0.75 -16.87
N MET A 93 -9.21 0.12 -16.85
CA MET A 93 -10.21 0.24 -17.92
C MET A 93 -9.54 0.64 -19.25
N LYS A 94 -8.63 1.62 -19.21
CA LYS A 94 -7.86 2.03 -20.39
C LYS A 94 -6.97 0.89 -20.90
N PHE A 95 -6.27 0.20 -20.00
CA PHE A 95 -5.42 -0.94 -20.36
C PHE A 95 -6.22 -2.07 -21.02
N TRP A 96 -7.41 -2.38 -20.48
CA TRP A 96 -8.32 -3.37 -21.07
C TRP A 96 -8.79 -2.96 -22.47
N LYS A 97 -9.15 -1.69 -22.65
CA LYS A 97 -9.57 -1.15 -23.95
C LYS A 97 -8.46 -1.28 -25.00
N ASP A 98 -7.23 -0.92 -24.64
CA ASP A 98 -6.07 -0.99 -25.55
C ASP A 98 -5.75 -2.45 -25.93
N MET A 99 -5.87 -3.39 -24.98
CA MET A 99 -5.73 -4.83 -25.27
C MET A 99 -6.83 -5.34 -26.23
N LYS A 100 -8.08 -4.88 -26.08
CA LYS A 100 -9.18 -5.21 -26.98
C LYS A 100 -8.95 -4.67 -28.40
N GLN A 101 -8.38 -3.48 -28.51
CA GLN A 101 -8.05 -2.88 -29.81
C GLN A 101 -6.88 -3.60 -30.49
N ALA A 102 -5.79 -3.87 -29.76
CA ALA A 102 -4.61 -4.53 -30.32
C ALA A 102 -4.85 -6.03 -30.61
N GLY A 103 -5.64 -6.70 -29.78
CA GLY A 103 -5.88 -8.14 -29.86
C GLY A 103 -7.08 -8.56 -30.71
N GLY A 104 -7.86 -7.61 -31.24
CA GLY A 104 -9.16 -7.87 -31.86
C GLY A 104 -10.28 -8.15 -30.85
N ALA A 105 -11.54 -8.11 -31.32
CA ALA A 105 -12.71 -8.37 -30.47
C ALA A 105 -12.77 -9.84 -30.05
N ALA A 106 -12.17 -10.18 -28.92
CA ALA A 106 -12.42 -11.44 -28.26
C ALA A 106 -13.73 -11.36 -27.46
N SER A 107 -14.55 -12.41 -27.56
CA SER A 107 -15.77 -12.58 -26.76
C SER A 107 -15.66 -13.84 -25.93
N GLY A 108 -15.71 -13.70 -24.61
CA GLY A 108 -15.71 -14.82 -23.67
C GLY A 108 -16.52 -14.51 -22.41
N ASP A 109 -16.47 -15.41 -21.44
CA ASP A 109 -17.12 -15.20 -20.14
C ASP A 109 -16.25 -14.29 -19.27
N LEU A 110 -16.63 -13.02 -19.18
CA LEU A 110 -15.94 -12.04 -18.35
C LEU A 110 -16.08 -12.38 -16.86
N LYS A 111 -17.28 -12.82 -16.41
CA LYS A 111 -17.51 -13.10 -14.99
C LYS A 111 -16.67 -14.28 -14.53
N GLY A 112 -16.70 -15.39 -15.27
CA GLY A 112 -15.85 -16.55 -15.01
C GLY A 112 -14.37 -16.20 -15.03
N SER A 113 -13.92 -15.43 -16.03
CA SER A 113 -12.51 -15.02 -16.15
C SER A 113 -12.05 -14.17 -14.98
N VAL A 114 -12.89 -13.26 -14.48
CA VAL A 114 -12.59 -12.43 -13.31
C VAL A 114 -12.49 -13.29 -12.05
N ILE A 115 -13.47 -14.16 -11.79
CA ILE A 115 -13.47 -15.06 -10.62
C ILE A 115 -12.22 -15.94 -10.62
N GLU A 116 -11.93 -16.59 -11.74
CA GLU A 116 -10.78 -17.48 -11.87
C GLU A 116 -9.46 -16.73 -11.70
N THR A 117 -9.37 -15.49 -12.21
CA THR A 117 -8.19 -14.64 -12.02
C THR A 117 -8.02 -14.24 -10.56
N ILE A 118 -9.10 -13.86 -9.87
CA ILE A 118 -9.06 -13.54 -8.44
C ILE A 118 -8.60 -14.76 -7.64
N THR A 119 -9.15 -15.94 -7.93
CA THR A 119 -8.73 -17.20 -7.27
C THR A 119 -7.25 -17.47 -7.49
N ASP A 120 -6.72 -17.30 -8.70
CA ASP A 120 -5.30 -17.49 -9.00
C ASP A 120 -4.39 -16.48 -8.28
N VAL A 121 -4.83 -15.21 -8.23
CA VAL A 121 -4.08 -14.13 -7.58
C VAL A 121 -4.05 -14.36 -6.06
N VAL A 122 -5.19 -14.67 -5.45
CA VAL A 122 -5.26 -14.92 -4.00
C VAL A 122 -4.49 -16.18 -3.62
N SER A 123 -4.66 -17.27 -4.37
CA SER A 123 -3.98 -18.55 -4.07
C SER A 123 -2.49 -18.57 -4.43
N HIS A 124 -2.00 -17.56 -5.16
CA HIS A 124 -0.61 -17.48 -5.64
C HIS A 124 -0.10 -18.74 -6.38
N LYS A 125 -1.00 -19.57 -6.93
CA LYS A 125 -0.69 -20.88 -7.53
C LYS A 125 0.46 -20.81 -8.54
N LYS A 126 0.38 -19.89 -9.50
CA LYS A 126 1.40 -19.70 -10.56
C LYS A 126 2.76 -19.22 -10.05
N PHE A 127 2.81 -18.67 -8.85
CA PHE A 127 4.05 -18.19 -8.23
C PHE A 127 4.83 -19.34 -7.57
N LYS A 128 4.13 -20.43 -7.21
CA LYS A 128 4.71 -21.68 -6.67
C LYS A 128 5.47 -22.47 -7.74
N ASP A 129 5.07 -22.34 -9.01
CA ASP A 129 5.65 -23.09 -10.14
C ASP A 129 7.03 -22.55 -10.59
N CYS A 130 7.48 -21.42 -10.05
CA CYS A 130 8.76 -20.79 -10.44
C CYS A 130 9.91 -21.21 -9.51
N GLY A 131 10.67 -22.24 -9.89
CA GLY A 131 11.79 -22.78 -9.09
C GLY A 131 12.95 -21.79 -8.83
N ILE A 132 13.21 -20.86 -9.75
CA ILE A 132 14.38 -19.95 -9.69
C ILE A 132 14.18 -18.79 -8.68
N ASN A 133 12.93 -18.45 -8.33
CA ASN A 133 12.59 -17.32 -7.44
C ASN A 133 11.88 -17.75 -6.15
N ARG A 134 12.07 -18.99 -5.72
CA ARG A 134 11.38 -19.57 -4.55
C ARG A 134 11.61 -18.74 -3.27
N ASP A 135 12.80 -18.17 -3.07
CA ASP A 135 13.09 -17.27 -1.94
C ASP A 135 12.21 -16.01 -1.94
N ARG A 136 11.88 -15.49 -3.14
CA ARG A 136 11.04 -14.28 -3.30
C ARG A 136 9.56 -14.55 -3.06
N TYR A 137 9.11 -15.80 -3.21
CA TYR A 137 7.72 -16.22 -3.04
C TYR A 137 7.24 -15.91 -1.63
N SER A 138 7.92 -16.45 -0.61
CA SER A 138 7.50 -16.29 0.78
C SER A 138 7.49 -14.84 1.23
N ALA A 139 8.49 -14.05 0.81
CA ALA A 139 8.55 -12.62 1.11
C ALA A 139 7.36 -11.85 0.51
N HIS A 140 6.98 -12.12 -0.75
CA HIS A 140 5.83 -11.48 -1.37
C HIS A 140 4.52 -11.90 -0.72
N LEU A 141 4.36 -13.20 -0.41
CA LEU A 141 3.15 -13.74 0.19
C LEU A 141 2.89 -13.13 1.57
N LEU A 142 3.95 -13.03 2.39
CA LEU A 142 3.90 -12.36 3.69
C LEU A 142 3.50 -10.91 3.55
N VAL A 143 4.17 -10.13 2.68
CA VAL A 143 3.81 -8.72 2.46
C VAL A 143 2.35 -8.60 1.99
N PHE A 144 1.92 -9.41 1.02
CA PHE A 144 0.56 -9.38 0.48
C PHE A 144 -0.51 -9.60 1.56
N TYR A 145 -0.44 -10.72 2.30
CA TYR A 145 -1.43 -11.01 3.34
C TYR A 145 -1.33 -10.05 4.53
N SER A 146 -0.16 -9.48 4.77
CA SER A 146 -0.02 -8.43 5.78
C SER A 146 -0.76 -7.16 5.39
N PHE A 147 -0.68 -6.75 4.12
CA PHE A 147 -1.50 -5.64 3.61
C PHE A 147 -3.00 -5.94 3.69
N VAL A 148 -3.42 -7.18 3.42
CA VAL A 148 -4.82 -7.60 3.60
C VAL A 148 -5.23 -7.50 5.07
N ALA A 149 -4.44 -8.04 6.00
CA ALA A 149 -4.72 -7.97 7.43
C ALA A 149 -4.76 -6.53 7.95
N LEU A 150 -3.80 -5.68 7.56
CA LEU A 150 -3.77 -4.26 7.93
C LEU A 150 -4.93 -3.47 7.30
N GLY A 151 -5.34 -3.82 6.07
CA GLY A 151 -6.52 -3.27 5.43
C GLY A 151 -7.80 -3.62 6.18
N ILE A 152 -7.94 -4.88 6.62
CA ILE A 152 -9.05 -5.32 7.49
C ILE A 152 -9.02 -4.57 8.81
N ALA A 153 -7.86 -4.44 9.46
CA ALA A 153 -7.73 -3.68 10.70
C ALA A 153 -8.18 -2.21 10.52
N THR A 154 -7.78 -1.58 9.41
CA THR A 154 -8.17 -0.21 9.08
C THR A 154 -9.68 -0.09 8.84
N GLY A 155 -10.27 -0.99 8.05
CA GLY A 155 -11.70 -1.00 7.77
C GLY A 155 -12.54 -1.27 9.02
N LEU A 156 -12.08 -2.18 9.89
CA LEU A 156 -12.69 -2.40 11.20
C LEU A 156 -12.53 -1.15 12.08
N GLY A 157 -11.38 -0.47 12.06
CA GLY A 157 -11.20 0.78 12.82
C GLY A 157 -12.22 1.85 12.44
N VAL A 158 -12.43 2.07 11.13
CA VAL A 158 -13.47 2.96 10.60
C VAL A 158 -14.85 2.53 11.06
N LEU A 159 -15.20 1.24 10.92
CA LEU A 159 -16.49 0.71 11.37
C LEU A 159 -16.70 0.93 12.87
N TYR A 160 -15.70 0.67 13.70
CA TYR A 160 -15.79 0.80 15.15
C TYR A 160 -15.99 2.25 15.58
N ILE A 161 -15.25 3.19 14.99
CA ILE A 161 -15.36 4.61 15.37
C ILE A 161 -16.61 5.25 14.78
N ASP A 162 -16.89 5.03 13.50
CA ASP A 162 -17.90 5.82 12.77
C ASP A 162 -19.30 5.23 12.86
N ILE A 163 -19.41 3.91 12.96
CA ILE A 163 -20.70 3.21 12.96
C ILE A 163 -21.05 2.77 14.38
N LEU A 164 -20.08 2.21 15.12
CA LEU A 164 -20.32 1.70 16.48
C LEU A 164 -20.02 2.74 17.58
N HIS A 165 -19.45 3.89 17.23
CA HIS A 165 -19.10 4.97 18.16
C HIS A 165 -18.17 4.52 19.31
N ILE A 166 -17.31 3.54 19.05
CA ILE A 166 -16.29 3.07 19.98
C ILE A 166 -15.01 3.87 19.75
N GLU A 167 -14.65 4.71 20.72
CA GLU A 167 -13.50 5.59 20.60
C GLU A 167 -12.16 4.86 20.76
N SER A 168 -11.14 5.36 20.06
CA SER A 168 -9.75 4.95 20.29
C SER A 168 -9.24 5.50 21.63
N PRO A 169 -8.34 4.82 22.34
CA PRO A 169 -7.53 3.68 21.90
C PRO A 169 -8.23 2.33 22.11
N PHE A 170 -8.20 1.48 21.08
CA PHE A 170 -8.72 0.11 21.17
C PHE A 170 -7.88 -0.78 22.09
N SER A 171 -8.56 -1.75 22.71
CA SER A 171 -8.00 -2.71 23.66
C SER A 171 -8.11 -4.15 23.15
N PHE A 172 -7.34 -5.07 23.74
CA PHE A 172 -7.45 -6.52 23.52
C PHE A 172 -8.51 -7.18 24.44
N SER A 173 -9.16 -6.42 25.32
CA SER A 173 -10.06 -6.93 26.36
C SER A 173 -11.34 -7.59 25.83
N GLY A 174 -11.85 -7.14 24.69
CA GLY A 174 -13.08 -7.71 24.14
C GLY A 174 -13.41 -7.23 22.73
N ILE A 175 -14.38 -7.91 22.11
CA ILE A 175 -14.88 -7.53 20.77
C ILE A 175 -15.48 -6.12 20.81
N SER A 176 -16.19 -5.77 21.89
CA SER A 176 -16.73 -4.42 22.11
C SER A 176 -15.67 -3.32 22.22
N ASP A 177 -14.42 -3.69 22.53
CA ASP A 177 -13.35 -2.71 22.83
C ASP A 177 -12.38 -2.55 21.64
N GLY A 178 -12.74 -3.09 20.48
CA GLY A 178 -11.92 -3.04 19.28
C GLY A 178 -10.82 -4.10 19.21
N ALA A 179 -10.92 -5.19 19.97
CA ALA A 179 -9.94 -6.29 19.91
C ALA A 179 -9.70 -6.81 18.48
N PRO A 180 -10.71 -6.96 17.60
CA PRO A 180 -10.48 -7.35 16.21
C PRO A 180 -9.53 -6.41 15.46
N VAL A 181 -9.65 -5.09 15.65
CA VAL A 181 -8.74 -4.10 15.05
C VAL A 181 -7.31 -4.35 15.49
N LYS A 182 -7.10 -4.59 16.79
CA LYS A 182 -5.79 -4.83 17.38
C LYS A 182 -5.17 -6.16 16.93
N ILE A 183 -5.97 -7.23 16.83
CA ILE A 183 -5.53 -8.56 16.41
C ILE A 183 -5.07 -8.54 14.95
N PHE A 184 -5.91 -8.05 14.04
CA PHE A 184 -5.54 -7.94 12.63
C PHE A 184 -4.35 -6.98 12.43
N GLY A 185 -4.32 -5.88 13.19
CA GLY A 185 -3.19 -4.95 13.21
C GLY A 185 -1.88 -5.62 13.63
N LEU A 186 -1.89 -6.43 14.69
CA LEU A 186 -0.71 -7.13 15.19
C LEU A 186 -0.23 -8.21 14.21
N ILE A 187 -1.13 -9.06 13.72
CA ILE A 187 -0.82 -10.12 12.75
C ILE A 187 -0.22 -9.49 11.48
N GLY A 188 -0.87 -8.43 10.98
CA GLY A 188 -0.39 -7.69 9.82
C GLY A 188 0.96 -7.01 10.05
N ALA A 189 1.20 -6.41 11.22
CA ALA A 189 2.47 -5.77 11.54
C ALA A 189 3.64 -6.76 11.61
N ILE A 190 3.44 -7.91 12.27
CA ILE A 190 4.47 -8.96 12.38
C ILE A 190 4.76 -9.54 10.99
N GLY A 191 3.72 -9.88 10.24
CA GLY A 191 3.86 -10.40 8.89
C GLY A 191 4.57 -9.41 7.96
N LEU A 192 4.27 -8.11 8.07
CA LEU A 192 4.87 -7.08 7.23
C LEU A 192 6.34 -6.85 7.60
N LEU A 193 6.67 -6.86 8.89
CA LEU A 193 8.05 -6.77 9.38
C LEU A 193 8.92 -7.89 8.80
N ILE A 194 8.48 -9.14 8.96
CA ILE A 194 9.20 -10.32 8.44
C ILE A 194 9.25 -10.26 6.91
N GLY A 195 8.12 -9.98 6.25
CA GLY A 195 8.02 -9.93 4.80
C GLY A 195 8.93 -8.88 4.15
N VAL A 196 8.95 -7.66 4.69
CA VAL A 196 9.84 -6.58 4.22
C VAL A 196 11.30 -6.93 4.47
N PHE A 197 11.64 -7.45 5.66
CA PHE A 197 13.00 -7.86 5.98
C PHE A 197 13.52 -8.94 5.01
N LEU A 198 12.73 -9.98 4.78
CA LEU A 198 13.04 -11.01 3.78
C LEU A 198 13.14 -10.45 2.37
N MET A 199 12.26 -9.50 1.99
CA MET A 199 12.30 -8.87 0.67
C MET A 199 13.61 -8.10 0.44
N VAL A 200 14.10 -7.39 1.46
CA VAL A 200 15.37 -6.66 1.41
C VAL A 200 16.55 -7.64 1.32
N ILE A 201 16.62 -8.65 2.20
CA ILE A 201 17.67 -9.68 2.16
C ILE A 201 17.72 -10.37 0.80
N ASN A 202 16.57 -10.82 0.30
CA ASN A 202 16.48 -11.53 -0.97
C ASN A 202 16.92 -10.67 -2.16
N ARG A 203 16.78 -9.35 -2.07
CA ARG A 203 17.22 -8.42 -3.11
C ARG A 203 18.74 -8.29 -3.12
N PHE A 204 19.38 -8.18 -1.96
CA PHE A 204 20.84 -8.19 -1.86
C PHE A 204 21.45 -9.54 -2.24
N LYS A 205 20.90 -10.65 -1.73
CA LYS A 205 21.34 -12.02 -2.04
C LYS A 205 21.33 -12.31 -3.54
N ASN A 206 20.34 -11.79 -4.27
CA ASN A 206 20.20 -12.03 -5.70
C ASN A 206 20.68 -10.87 -6.59
N ALA A 207 21.35 -9.85 -6.03
CA ALA A 207 21.75 -8.64 -6.77
C ALA A 207 22.66 -8.95 -7.98
N GLN A 208 23.55 -9.94 -7.84
CA GLN A 208 24.41 -10.37 -8.95
C GLN A 208 23.61 -10.97 -10.11
N LYS A 209 22.54 -11.75 -9.83
CA LYS A 209 21.74 -12.45 -10.85
C LYS A 209 20.69 -11.56 -11.53
N VAL A 210 19.95 -10.77 -10.75
CA VAL A 210 18.76 -10.03 -11.24
C VAL A 210 18.87 -8.51 -11.13
N GLY A 211 19.97 -8.00 -10.57
CA GLY A 211 20.17 -6.57 -10.32
C GLY A 211 19.54 -6.12 -8.99
N ILE A 212 20.06 -5.02 -8.44
CA ILE A 212 19.58 -4.45 -7.17
C ILE A 212 18.27 -3.65 -7.33
N GLY A 213 17.89 -3.32 -8.56
CA GLY A 213 16.68 -2.58 -8.90
C GLY A 213 16.85 -1.06 -8.92
N SER A 214 15.88 -0.40 -9.51
CA SER A 214 15.85 1.05 -9.73
C SER A 214 15.29 1.82 -8.51
N TYR A 215 15.40 3.15 -8.52
CA TYR A 215 14.70 4.02 -7.55
C TYR A 215 13.22 3.65 -7.39
N PHE A 216 12.53 3.40 -8.50
CA PHE A 216 11.13 3.01 -8.51
C PHE A 216 10.87 1.69 -7.77
N ASP A 217 11.83 0.75 -7.86
CA ASP A 217 11.73 -0.53 -7.16
C ASP A 217 11.92 -0.41 -5.65
N TRP A 218 12.69 0.59 -5.21
CA TRP A 218 12.99 0.84 -3.80
C TRP A 218 11.99 1.78 -3.14
N LEU A 219 11.43 2.75 -3.86
CA LEU A 219 10.49 3.73 -3.32
C LEU A 219 9.34 3.06 -2.55
N LEU A 220 8.69 2.06 -3.16
CA LEU A 220 7.62 1.33 -2.50
C LEU A 220 8.13 0.59 -1.25
N ILE A 221 9.28 -0.10 -1.34
CA ILE A 221 9.87 -0.83 -0.20
C ILE A 221 10.17 0.12 0.96
N THR A 222 10.69 1.31 0.66
CA THR A 222 10.93 2.36 1.64
C THR A 222 9.64 2.84 2.28
N ILE A 223 8.60 3.13 1.48
CA ILE A 223 7.31 3.58 2.01
C ILE A 223 6.72 2.53 2.94
N ILE A 224 6.58 1.28 2.49
CA ILE A 224 5.99 0.21 3.31
C ILE A 224 6.86 -0.11 4.54
N GLY A 225 8.18 0.00 4.42
CA GLY A 225 9.11 -0.20 5.53
C GLY A 225 8.97 0.88 6.59
N VAL A 226 8.85 2.15 6.20
CA VAL A 226 8.62 3.26 7.13
C VAL A 226 7.23 3.17 7.75
N VAL A 227 6.18 2.89 6.97
CA VAL A 227 4.81 2.67 7.52
C VAL A 227 4.84 1.57 8.59
N MET A 228 5.48 0.45 8.30
CA MET A 228 5.60 -0.67 9.24
C MET A 228 6.38 -0.31 10.50
N ALA A 229 7.58 0.26 10.36
CA ALA A 229 8.42 0.63 11.50
C ALA A 229 7.76 1.72 12.36
N SER A 230 7.27 2.79 11.74
CA SER A 230 6.59 3.89 12.46
C SER A 230 5.28 3.44 13.10
N GLY A 231 4.53 2.51 12.50
CA GLY A 231 3.30 1.98 13.10
C GLY A 231 3.57 1.16 14.36
N ILE A 232 4.57 0.26 14.29
CA ILE A 232 5.02 -0.53 15.45
C ILE A 232 5.56 0.40 16.54
N LEU A 233 6.44 1.34 16.17
CA LEU A 233 7.04 2.28 17.11
C LEU A 233 6.01 3.21 17.75
N SER A 234 5.00 3.69 17.00
CA SER A 234 3.89 4.48 17.55
C SER A 234 3.15 3.70 18.63
N TRP A 235 2.89 2.42 18.39
CA TRP A 235 2.24 1.56 19.38
C TRP A 235 3.11 1.31 20.61
N LEU A 236 4.39 0.98 20.43
CA LEU A 236 5.33 0.70 21.53
C LEU A 236 5.61 1.95 22.38
N THR A 237 5.87 3.09 21.76
CA THR A 237 6.14 4.35 22.48
C THR A 237 4.92 4.88 23.22
N ARG A 238 3.71 4.67 22.67
CA ARG A 238 2.46 4.90 23.40
C ARG A 238 2.36 4.01 24.65
N LEU A 239 2.63 2.71 24.51
CA LEU A 239 2.59 1.78 25.66
C LEU A 239 3.66 2.12 26.71
N ALA A 240 4.81 2.62 26.28
CA ALA A 240 5.89 3.06 27.17
C ALA A 240 5.65 4.44 27.80
N GLY A 241 4.56 5.14 27.46
CA GLY A 241 4.26 6.47 28.01
C GLY A 241 5.19 7.59 27.51
N ILE A 242 5.89 7.40 26.38
CA ILE A 242 6.89 8.37 25.88
C ILE A 242 6.24 9.31 24.85
N ALA A 243 5.51 10.32 25.32
CA ALA A 243 4.76 11.26 24.46
C ALA A 243 5.63 11.96 23.41
N ASN A 244 6.84 12.41 23.80
CA ASN A 244 7.80 13.10 22.93
C ASN A 244 8.27 12.27 21.73
N LEU A 245 8.09 10.94 21.76
CA LEU A 245 8.36 10.06 20.63
C LEU A 245 7.07 9.59 19.96
N ALA A 246 6.02 9.30 20.73
CA ALA A 246 4.78 8.75 20.19
C ALA A 246 4.13 9.68 19.16
N TYR A 247 3.98 10.97 19.47
CA TYR A 247 3.31 11.92 18.56
C TYR A 247 4.11 12.19 17.27
N PRO A 248 5.43 12.47 17.32
CA PRO A 248 6.22 12.65 16.10
C PRO A 248 6.29 11.39 15.23
N ILE A 249 6.44 10.21 15.84
CA ILE A 249 6.46 8.95 15.08
C ILE A 249 5.12 8.68 14.42
N TYR A 250 4.01 8.96 15.12
CA TYR A 250 2.67 8.85 14.56
C TYR A 250 2.43 9.86 13.42
N PHE A 251 2.93 11.09 13.55
CA PHE A 251 2.89 12.08 12.47
C PHE A 251 3.64 11.60 11.21
N ILE A 252 4.84 11.06 11.39
CA ILE A 252 5.62 10.43 10.30
C ILE A 252 4.85 9.25 9.72
N HIS A 253 4.25 8.40 10.56
CA HIS A 253 3.44 7.27 10.11
C HIS A 253 2.34 7.73 9.15
N LEU A 254 1.57 8.74 9.54
CA LEU A 254 0.48 9.29 8.73
C LEU A 254 0.97 9.88 7.41
N ILE A 255 2.11 10.58 7.38
CA ILE A 255 2.70 11.11 6.13
C ILE A 255 2.92 9.98 5.12
N PHE A 256 3.48 8.87 5.59
CA PHE A 256 3.81 7.74 4.75
C PHE A 256 2.58 6.90 4.37
N VAL A 257 1.58 6.75 5.23
CA VAL A 257 0.30 6.10 4.88
C VAL A 257 -0.46 6.93 3.84
N PHE A 258 -0.50 8.25 4.00
CA PHE A 258 -1.14 9.14 3.03
C PHE A 258 -0.43 9.08 1.67
N SER A 259 0.91 9.11 1.69
CA SER A 259 1.73 8.92 0.50
C SER A 259 1.49 7.56 -0.15
N LEU A 260 1.32 6.50 0.65
CA LEU A 260 1.01 5.17 0.14
C LEU A 260 -0.30 5.19 -0.65
N PHE A 261 -1.38 5.79 -0.13
CA PHE A 261 -2.68 5.85 -0.81
C PHE A 261 -2.64 6.74 -2.06
N LEU A 262 -2.09 7.95 -1.95
CA LEU A 262 -2.05 8.92 -3.03
C LEU A 262 -1.17 8.44 -4.20
N TYR A 263 -0.03 7.81 -3.89
CA TYR A 263 0.94 7.38 -4.90
C TYR A 263 0.80 5.90 -5.29
N LEU A 264 -0.12 5.15 -4.68
CA LEU A 264 -0.40 3.75 -4.97
C LEU A 264 -0.47 3.44 -6.47
N PRO A 265 -1.32 4.14 -7.27
CA PRO A 265 -1.49 3.82 -8.69
C PRO A 265 -0.27 4.16 -9.55
N TYR A 266 0.66 4.98 -9.04
CA TYR A 266 1.90 5.36 -9.73
C TYR A 266 3.10 4.52 -9.29
N SER A 267 2.91 3.64 -8.31
CA SER A 267 3.95 2.82 -7.69
C SER A 267 4.00 1.42 -8.30
N LYS A 268 4.99 0.61 -7.84
CA LYS A 268 5.11 -0.80 -8.24
C LYS A 268 3.91 -1.66 -7.81
N LEU A 269 3.06 -1.21 -6.88
CA LEU A 269 1.80 -1.89 -6.55
C LEU A 269 0.84 -1.89 -7.73
N ALA A 270 0.88 -0.88 -8.60
CA ALA A 270 0.03 -0.82 -9.79
C ALA A 270 0.23 -2.02 -10.73
N HIS A 271 1.40 -2.66 -10.69
CA HIS A 271 1.65 -3.88 -11.45
C HIS A 271 0.68 -5.02 -11.07
N LEU A 272 0.20 -5.09 -9.82
CA LEU A 272 -0.75 -6.11 -9.40
C LEU A 272 -2.03 -5.98 -10.23
N PHE A 273 -2.56 -4.77 -10.36
CA PHE A 273 -3.74 -4.51 -11.17
C PHE A 273 -3.49 -4.83 -12.63
N TYR A 274 -2.48 -4.24 -13.28
CA TYR A 274 -2.23 -4.45 -14.71
C TYR A 274 -1.92 -5.91 -15.06
N ARG A 275 -1.14 -6.62 -14.22
CA ARG A 275 -0.84 -8.03 -14.44
C ARG A 275 -2.09 -8.89 -14.29
N SER A 276 -2.89 -8.67 -13.24
CA SER A 276 -4.14 -9.39 -13.06
C SER A 276 -5.11 -9.11 -14.20
N THR A 277 -5.21 -7.87 -14.67
CA THR A 277 -6.02 -7.51 -15.84
C THR A 277 -5.55 -8.23 -17.11
N ALA A 278 -4.24 -8.32 -17.34
CA ALA A 278 -3.70 -9.06 -18.49
C ALA A 278 -4.01 -10.57 -18.43
N ILE A 279 -3.87 -11.19 -17.25
CA ILE A 279 -4.23 -12.60 -17.04
C ILE A 279 -5.73 -12.81 -17.26
N CYS A 280 -6.56 -11.92 -16.72
CA CYS A 280 -8.00 -11.95 -16.91
C CYS A 280 -8.37 -11.82 -18.40
N TYR A 281 -7.68 -10.95 -19.14
CA TYR A 281 -7.90 -10.75 -20.56
C TYR A 281 -7.50 -11.99 -21.38
N ALA A 282 -6.38 -12.63 -21.02
CA ALA A 282 -5.93 -13.88 -21.65
C ALA A 282 -6.99 -14.99 -21.50
N LYS A 283 -7.53 -15.18 -20.28
CA LYS A 283 -8.63 -16.12 -20.00
C LYS A 283 -9.90 -15.76 -20.77
N TYR A 284 -10.29 -14.48 -20.73
CA TYR A 284 -11.45 -13.95 -21.45
C TYR A 284 -11.34 -14.18 -22.96
N SER A 285 -10.14 -14.05 -23.53
CA SER A 285 -9.88 -14.24 -24.95
C SER A 285 -9.52 -15.68 -25.35
N LYS A 286 -9.51 -16.63 -24.40
CA LYS A 286 -9.06 -18.02 -24.59
C LYS A 286 -7.66 -18.13 -25.21
N ARG A 287 -6.80 -17.16 -24.96
CA ARG A 287 -5.39 -17.18 -25.35
C ARG A 287 -4.59 -17.69 -24.15
N GLN A 288 -4.12 -18.93 -24.22
CA GLN A 288 -3.25 -19.53 -23.18
C GLN A 288 -1.82 -19.03 -23.31
#